data_AF-A0A2A9CXS0-F1
#
_entry.id   AF-A0A2A9CXS0-F1
#
_cell.length_a   1.000
_cell.length_b   1.000
_cell.length_c   1.000
_cell.angle_alpha   90.00
_cell.angle_beta   90.00
_cell.angle_gamma   90.00
#
_symmetry.space_group_name_H-M   'P 1'
#
loop_
_entity.id
_entity.type
_entity.pdbx_description
1 polymer ?
#
loop_
_entity_poly.entity_id
_entity_poly.type
_entity_poly.pdbx_seq_one_letter_code
_entity_poly.pdbx_strand_id
1 'polypeptide(L)' 'MSARAIRGRLAAEVRHHPDKDHTELRREYYAQALAEHVSRVVAAAPPLTAEQRARITAALAGGGRGA' A
#
# COMPACT_ATOMS: atom_id res chain seq x y z
N MET A 1 11.14 1.65 -4.81
CA MET A 1 10.63 1.42 -6.19
C MET A 1 9.17 1.85 -6.22
N SER A 2 8.61 2.22 -7.39
CA SER A 2 7.17 2.46 -7.49
C SER A 2 6.39 1.15 -7.38
N ALA A 3 5.12 1.22 -6.97
CA ALA A 3 4.24 0.06 -6.92
C ALA A 3 4.16 -0.64 -8.30
N ARG A 4 4.21 0.13 -9.39
CA ARG A 4 4.29 -0.39 -10.76
C ARG A 4 5.54 -1.24 -11.00
N ALA A 5 6.71 -0.78 -10.56
CA ALA A 5 7.95 -1.52 -10.72
C ALA A 5 7.95 -2.83 -9.90
N ILE A 6 7.47 -2.78 -8.65
CA ILE A 6 7.34 -3.97 -7.80
C ILE A 6 6.33 -4.95 -8.41
N ARG A 7 5.22 -4.48 -8.97
CA ARG A 7 4.26 -5.32 -9.70
C ARG A 7 4.90 -6.04 -10.89
N GLY A 8 5.75 -5.35 -11.65
CA GLY A 8 6.50 -5.95 -12.75
C GLY A 8 7.41 -7.07 -12.27
N ARG A 9 8.15 -6.84 -11.18
CA ARG A 9 9.00 -7.84 -10.54
C ARG A 9 8.19 -9.03 -10.03
N LEU A 10 7.07 -8.79 -9.34
CA LEU A 10 6.16 -9.83 -8.85
C LEU A 10 5.60 -10.68 -9.99
N ALA A 11 5.19 -10.05 -11.09
CA ALA A 11 4.69 -10.77 -12.26
C ALA A 11 5.78 -11.65 -12.90
N ALA A 12 7.02 -11.16 -12.97
CA ALA A 12 8.14 -11.95 -13.46
C ALA A 12 8.44 -13.13 -12.54
N GLU A 13 8.49 -12.93 -11.22
CA GLU A 13 8.72 -14.00 -10.24
C GLU A 13 7.65 -15.07 -10.28
N VAL A 14 6.36 -14.70 -10.27
CA VAL A 14 5.25 -15.66 -10.37
C VAL A 14 5.30 -16.43 -11.69
N ARG A 15 5.75 -15.80 -12.79
CA ARG A 15 5.84 -16.46 -14.10
C ARG A 15 7.00 -17.45 -14.19
N HIS A 16 8.16 -17.08 -13.69
CA HIS A 16 9.39 -17.87 -13.86
C HIS A 16 9.67 -18.83 -12.69
N HIS A 17 9.06 -18.58 -11.54
CA HIS A 17 9.26 -19.33 -10.31
C HIS A 17 7.94 -19.54 -9.55
N PRO A 18 6.92 -20.15 -10.18
CA PRO A 18 5.57 -20.25 -9.62
C PRO A 18 5.49 -20.99 -8.28
N ASP A 19 6.44 -21.88 -7.99
CA ASP A 19 6.47 -22.69 -6.76
C ASP A 19 7.15 -21.99 -5.59
N LYS A 20 7.75 -20.80 -5.79
CA LYS A 20 8.39 -20.05 -4.70
C LYS A 20 7.34 -19.31 -3.86
N ASP A 21 7.68 -19.10 -2.59
CA ASP A 21 6.89 -18.19 -1.75
C ASP A 21 7.09 -16.73 -2.21
N HIS A 22 6.00 -16.09 -2.59
CA HIS A 22 5.96 -14.70 -3.02
C HIS A 22 5.29 -13.77 -1.99
N THR A 23 5.02 -14.26 -0.79
CA THR A 23 4.28 -13.53 0.25
C THR A 23 4.92 -12.19 0.58
N GLU A 24 6.24 -12.14 0.77
CA GLU A 24 6.95 -10.90 1.07
C GLU A 24 6.92 -9.91 -0.10
N LEU A 25 7.11 -10.40 -1.33
CA LEU A 25 7.06 -9.54 -2.52
C LEU A 25 5.65 -8.98 -2.76
N ARG A 26 4.60 -9.75 -2.41
CA ARG A 26 3.21 -9.28 -2.40
C ARG A 26 2.99 -8.23 -1.31
N ARG A 27 3.49 -8.46 -0.09
CA ARG A 27 3.42 -7.48 1.01
C ARG A 27 4.09 -6.16 0.61
N GLU A 28 5.28 -6.23 0.02
CA GLU A 28 6.01 -5.07 -0.49
C GLU A 28 5.17 -4.29 -1.53
N TYR A 29 4.61 -5.01 -2.51
CA TYR A 29 3.75 -4.40 -3.53
C TYR A 29 2.56 -3.66 -2.92
N TYR A 30 1.81 -4.32 -2.02
CA TYR A 30 0.61 -3.73 -1.44
C TYR A 30 0.93 -2.57 -0.50
N ALA A 31 2.01 -2.65 0.27
CA ALA A 31 2.46 -1.55 1.12
C ALA A 31 2.78 -0.30 0.28
N GLN A 32 3.54 -0.47 -0.81
CA GLN A 32 3.89 0.63 -1.69
C GLN A 32 2.66 1.17 -2.45
N ALA A 33 1.78 0.29 -2.94
CA ALA A 33 0.57 0.70 -3.64
C ALA A 33 -0.37 1.51 -2.73
N LEU A 34 -0.52 1.09 -1.47
CA LEU A 34 -1.33 1.81 -0.50
C LEU A 34 -0.71 3.17 -0.15
N ALA A 35 0.60 3.24 0.05
CA ALA A 35 1.29 4.50 0.30
C ALA A 35 1.11 5.51 -0.85
N GLU A 36 1.26 5.06 -2.09
CA GLU A 36 1.03 5.89 -3.29
C GLU A 36 -0.44 6.33 -3.38
N HIS A 37 -1.39 5.43 -3.09
CA HIS A 37 -2.81 5.76 -3.08
C HIS A 37 -3.15 6.83 -2.04
N VAL A 38 -2.70 6.64 -0.79
CA VAL A 38 -2.92 7.59 0.30
C VAL A 38 -2.32 8.95 -0.05
N SER A 39 -1.08 8.98 -0.54
CA SER A 39 -0.42 10.23 -0.96
C SER A 39 -1.23 10.97 -2.02
N ARG A 40 -1.70 10.26 -3.06
CA ARG A 40 -2.52 10.85 -4.12
C ARG A 40 -3.84 11.42 -3.60
N VAL A 41 -4.52 10.68 -2.72
CA VAL A 41 -5.80 11.13 -2.14
C VAL A 41 -5.61 12.36 -1.27
N VAL A 42 -4.59 12.35 -0.41
CA VAL A 42 -4.28 13.49 0.47
C VAL A 42 -3.87 14.73 -0.33
N ALA A 43 -3.11 14.55 -1.42
CA ALA A 43 -2.70 15.65 -2.29
C ALA A 43 -3.87 16.28 -3.06
N ALA A 44 -4.92 15.50 -3.37
CA ALA A 44 -6.11 15.99 -4.08
C ALA A 44 -7.18 16.59 -3.14
N ALA A 45 -7.09 16.32 -1.84
CA ALA A 45 -8.03 16.83 -0.86
C ALA A 45 -7.70 18.27 -0.43
N PRO A 46 -8.70 19.07 0.00
CA PRO A 46 -8.43 20.29 0.76
C PRO A 46 -7.52 20.01 1.97
N PRO A 47 -6.73 20.99 2.45
CA PRO A 47 -5.87 20.80 3.60
C PRO A 47 -6.63 20.24 4.80
N LEU A 48 -6.24 19.05 5.24
CA LEU A 48 -6.85 18.40 6.39
C LEU A 48 -6.56 19.19 7.67
N THR A 49 -7.50 19.16 8.63
CA THR A 49 -7.24 19.64 9.99
C THR A 49 -6.34 18.66 10.75
N ALA A 50 -5.75 19.11 11.86
CA ALA A 50 -4.96 18.24 12.72
C ALA A 50 -5.77 17.04 13.24
N GLU A 51 -7.03 17.26 13.64
CA GLU A 51 -7.94 16.23 14.12
C GLU A 51 -8.30 15.20 13.02
N GLN A 52 -8.48 15.65 11.77
CA GLN A 52 -8.75 14.75 10.65
C GLN A 52 -7.53 13.87 10.34
N ARG A 53 -6.32 14.45 10.35
CA ARG A 53 -5.08 13.67 10.22
C ARG A 53 -4.93 12.65 11.34
N ALA A 54 -5.17 13.05 12.60
CA ALA A 54 -5.09 12.15 13.75
C ALA A 54 -6.05 10.94 13.63
N ARG A 55 -7.29 11.17 13.18
CA ARG A 55 -8.26 10.09 12.91
C ARG A 55 -7.79 9.12 11.82
N ILE A 56 -7.22 9.62 10.73
CA ILE A 56 -6.69 8.78 9.64
C ILE A 56 -5.49 7.97 10.14
N THR A 57 -4.56 8.60 10.87
CA THR A 57 -3.41 7.91 11.46
C THR A 57 -3.85 6.81 12.42
N ALA A 58 -4.85 7.06 13.27
CA ALA A 58 -5.40 6.06 14.17
C ALA A 58 -6.02 4.88 13.41
N ALA A 59 -6.72 5.12 12.30
CA ALA A 59 -7.27 4.07 11.45
C ALA A 59 -6.18 3.20 10.80
N LEU A 60 -5.07 3.82 10.38
CA LEU A 60 -3.91 3.11 9.82
C LEU A 60 -3.16 2.29 10.89
N ALA A 61 -3.06 2.80 12.11
CA ALA A 61 -2.37 2.14 13.22
C ALA A 61 -3.19 1.01 13.87
N GLY A 62 -4.52 1.12 13.86
CA GLY A 62 -5.43 0.16 14.51
C GLY A 62 -5.82 -1.04 13.67
N GLY A 63 -5.53 -1.04 12.35
CA GLY A 63 -6.17 -1.92 11.38
C GLY A 63 -7.66 -1.61 11.30
N GLY A 64 -8.20 -1.37 10.10
CA GLY A 64 -9.65 -1.20 9.94
C GLY A 64 -10.38 -2.35 10.65
N ARG A 65 -11.16 -2.04 11.70
CA ARG A 65 -12.08 -2.99 12.32
C ARG A 65 -13.19 -3.34 11.32
N GLY A 66 -12.89 -4.23 10.38
CA GLY A 66 -13.78 -5.33 10.02
C GLY A 66 -13.14 -6.58 10.63
N ALA A 67 -13.72 -7.34 11.55
CA ALA A 67 -15.10 -7.82 11.63
C ALA A 67 -15.59 -8.31 10.26
#